data_AF-A0A1D2QAC8-F1
#
_entry.id   AF-A0A1D2QAC8-F1
#
_cell.length_a   1.000
_cell.length_b   1.000
_cell.length_c   1.000
_cell.angle_alpha   90.00
_cell.angle_beta   90.00
_cell.angle_gamma   90.00
#
_symmetry.space_group_name_H-M   'P 1'
#
loop_
_entity.id
_entity.type
_entity.pdbx_description
1 polymer ?
#
loop_
_entity_poly.entity_id
_entity_poly.type
_entity_poly.pdbx_seq_one_letter_code
_entity_poly.pdbx_strand_id
1 'polypeptide(L)'
;MINAMTSMANEGTAAEWYRCSHHSDGQSDVNTTGWGRDIQRTERLAENDITVRRATRDARASTQSNASDVRTELDRRGLTREIEEAFSAFGTHTVERRGWCGERLDVRAAVRQRAGTPYQQDVFRQRQQSNASDRTVGVAIDLSRSMDIFEAKVALGALFRATSVIGDNMVASGFGTDRENGNRIETPLVTAPNEELQWHHLNAISEMDDTPTASGIEDVRDLLQNKNSRERILIVITDGKPNIPLNGTTPNREDAVTDAKEQVREARRHHDVAVIGIGIGDEIDEGTLRKMFGQRGYALADRSNLSKRLVDVYRGQIETTRHSGDI
;
A
#
# COMPACT_ATOMS: atom_id res chain seq x y z
N MET A 1 -64.35 -22.67 -38.27
CA MET A 1 -63.00 -23.22 -38.44
C MET A 1 -62.01 -22.28 -37.79
N ILE A 2 -61.12 -22.85 -36.97
CA ILE A 2 -59.92 -22.32 -36.31
C ILE A 2 -60.05 -22.36 -34.78
N ASN A 3 -59.37 -23.38 -34.25
CA ASN A 3 -59.28 -23.78 -32.85
C ASN A 3 -58.41 -22.83 -32.03
N ALA A 4 -58.78 -22.69 -30.76
CA ALA A 4 -57.95 -22.19 -29.69
C ALA A 4 -56.78 -23.17 -29.41
N MET A 5 -55.59 -22.64 -29.15
CA MET A 5 -54.61 -23.33 -28.31
C MET A 5 -53.64 -22.33 -27.67
N THR A 6 -53.74 -22.29 -26.35
CA THR A 6 -52.91 -21.62 -25.37
C THR A 6 -51.47 -22.13 -25.43
N SER A 7 -50.49 -21.23 -25.63
CA SER A 7 -49.07 -21.53 -25.48
C SER A 7 -48.62 -21.15 -24.07
N MET A 8 -48.56 -22.14 -23.17
CA MET A 8 -47.84 -22.04 -21.90
C MET A 8 -46.34 -22.03 -22.18
N ALA A 9 -45.65 -20.94 -21.82
CA ALA A 9 -44.20 -20.92 -21.71
C ALA A 9 -43.80 -21.77 -20.50
N ASN A 10 -43.01 -22.81 -20.76
CA ASN A 10 -42.52 -23.75 -19.77
C ASN A 10 -41.37 -23.08 -18.99
N GLU A 11 -41.63 -22.68 -17.74
CA GLU A 11 -40.59 -22.25 -16.81
C GLU A 11 -39.73 -23.46 -16.42
N GLY A 12 -38.57 -23.58 -17.06
CA GLY A 12 -37.57 -24.59 -16.71
C GLY A 12 -37.16 -24.44 -15.24
N THR A 13 -37.29 -25.53 -14.48
CA THR A 13 -36.91 -25.56 -13.07
C THR A 13 -35.39 -25.44 -12.91
N ALA A 14 -34.94 -24.77 -11.84
CA ALA A 14 -33.52 -24.54 -11.51
C ALA A 14 -32.64 -25.82 -11.44
N ALA A 15 -33.25 -27.01 -11.50
CA ALA A 15 -32.56 -28.30 -11.56
C ALA A 15 -32.03 -28.66 -12.97
N GLU A 16 -32.54 -28.04 -14.05
CA GLU A 16 -32.07 -28.33 -15.43
C GLU A 16 -30.79 -27.57 -15.78
N TRP A 17 -30.53 -26.41 -15.17
CA TRP A 17 -29.27 -25.68 -15.32
C TRP A 17 -28.07 -26.40 -14.67
N TYR A 18 -28.33 -27.33 -13.75
CA TYR A 18 -27.29 -28.11 -13.06
C TYR A 18 -26.92 -29.44 -13.74
N ARG A 19 -27.54 -29.79 -14.88
CA ARG A 19 -27.35 -31.11 -15.51
C ARG A 19 -26.44 -31.14 -16.74
N CYS A 20 -25.76 -30.04 -17.07
CA CYS A 20 -24.74 -30.01 -18.13
C CYS A 20 -23.32 -30.07 -17.55
N SER A 21 -22.85 -31.25 -17.11
CA SER A 21 -21.40 -31.52 -17.00
C SER A 21 -21.02 -32.99 -16.75
N HIS A 22 -21.81 -33.98 -17.16
CA HIS A 22 -21.39 -35.39 -17.07
C HIS A 22 -21.53 -36.09 -18.43
N HIS A 23 -20.66 -35.72 -19.37
CA HIS A 23 -20.13 -36.59 -20.41
C HIS A 23 -18.62 -36.37 -20.46
N SER A 24 -17.92 -37.20 -19.69
CA SER A 24 -16.47 -37.33 -19.71
C SER A 24 -16.08 -38.24 -20.86
N ASP A 25 -15.45 -37.68 -21.88
CA ASP A 25 -14.46 -38.41 -22.68
C ASP A 25 -13.20 -37.54 -22.78
N GLY A 26 -12.18 -37.94 -22.00
CA GLY A 26 -10.78 -37.85 -22.36
C GLY A 26 -10.14 -36.48 -22.57
N GLN A 27 -9.88 -35.74 -21.47
CA GLN A 27 -8.62 -35.07 -21.11
C GLN A 27 -8.89 -33.89 -20.17
N SER A 28 -8.73 -34.12 -18.87
CA SER A 28 -8.72 -33.05 -17.87
C SER A 28 -7.67 -33.32 -16.81
N ASP A 29 -6.40 -33.17 -17.19
CA ASP A 29 -5.34 -32.88 -16.22
C ASP A 29 -5.15 -31.36 -16.15
N VAL A 30 -6.17 -30.66 -15.62
CA VAL A 30 -5.94 -29.29 -15.13
C VAL A 30 -5.11 -29.46 -13.87
N ASN A 31 -3.80 -29.28 -14.04
CA ASN A 31 -2.75 -29.57 -13.09
C ASN A 31 -2.80 -28.59 -11.89
N THR A 32 -3.78 -28.77 -11.00
CA THR A 32 -3.94 -28.01 -9.74
C THR A 32 -2.70 -28.11 -8.84
N THR A 33 -1.96 -29.22 -8.93
CA THR A 33 -0.67 -29.38 -8.25
C THR A 33 0.49 -28.60 -8.90
N GLY A 34 0.37 -28.29 -10.20
CA GLY A 34 1.30 -27.39 -10.90
C GLY A 34 1.08 -25.94 -10.47
N TRP A 35 -0.18 -25.50 -10.46
CA TRP A 35 -0.57 -24.15 -10.04
C TRP A 35 -0.14 -23.82 -8.59
N GLY A 36 -0.33 -24.76 -7.65
CA GLY A 36 0.14 -24.58 -6.27
C GLY A 36 1.67 -24.53 -6.14
N ARG A 37 2.40 -25.28 -6.97
CA ARG A 37 3.88 -25.25 -7.01
C ARG A 37 4.41 -23.95 -7.63
N ASP A 38 3.72 -23.41 -8.63
CA ASP A 38 4.07 -22.16 -9.27
C ASP A 38 3.85 -20.96 -8.33
N ILE A 39 2.74 -20.92 -7.59
CA ILE A 39 2.48 -19.91 -6.56
C ILE A 39 3.57 -19.95 -5.46
N GLN A 40 3.86 -21.14 -4.92
CA GLN A 40 4.93 -21.31 -3.92
C GLN A 40 6.33 -20.97 -4.43
N ARG A 41 6.54 -21.03 -5.76
CA ARG A 41 7.80 -20.64 -6.39
C ARG A 41 7.88 -19.12 -6.52
N THR A 42 6.81 -18.45 -6.95
CA THR A 42 6.75 -16.99 -7.01
C THR A 42 6.85 -16.36 -5.63
N GLU A 43 6.19 -16.91 -4.61
CA GLU A 43 6.30 -16.44 -3.22
C GLU A 43 7.74 -16.58 -2.69
N ARG A 44 8.39 -17.73 -2.90
CA ARG A 44 9.80 -17.91 -2.52
C ARG A 44 10.76 -16.99 -3.26
N LEU A 45 10.49 -16.68 -4.53
CA LEU A 45 11.30 -15.73 -5.29
C LEU A 45 11.13 -14.31 -4.75
N ALA A 46 9.91 -13.90 -4.39
CA ALA A 46 9.64 -12.61 -3.78
C ALA A 46 10.24 -12.50 -2.36
N GLU A 47 10.16 -13.56 -1.55
CA GLU A 47 10.81 -13.61 -0.23
C GLU A 47 12.33 -13.54 -0.33
N ASN A 48 12.91 -14.24 -1.31
CA ASN A 48 14.34 -14.17 -1.59
C ASN A 48 14.75 -12.77 -2.05
N ASP A 49 13.96 -12.11 -2.91
CA ASP A 49 14.21 -10.73 -3.34
C ASP A 49 14.21 -9.75 -2.16
N ILE A 50 13.17 -9.80 -1.32
CA ILE A 50 13.08 -8.95 -0.11
C ILE A 50 14.28 -9.21 0.82
N THR A 51 14.68 -10.46 0.99
CA THR A 51 15.83 -10.82 1.84
C THR A 51 17.14 -10.23 1.30
N VAL A 52 17.36 -10.30 -0.01
CA VAL A 52 18.52 -9.68 -0.66
C VAL A 52 18.49 -8.16 -0.51
N ARG A 53 17.35 -7.52 -0.80
CA ARG A 53 17.18 -6.07 -0.67
C ARG A 53 17.40 -5.58 0.76
N ARG A 54 16.96 -6.34 1.77
CA ARG A 54 17.23 -6.07 3.19
C ARG A 54 18.73 -6.11 3.50
N ALA A 55 19.43 -7.17 3.08
CA ALA A 55 20.86 -7.28 3.30
C ALA A 55 21.63 -6.11 2.64
N THR A 56 21.25 -5.73 1.42
CA THR A 56 21.82 -4.56 0.72
C THR A 56 21.55 -3.26 1.48
N ARG A 57 20.32 -3.05 1.96
CA ARG A 57 19.97 -1.89 2.80
C ARG A 57 20.83 -1.83 4.05
N ASP A 58 20.93 -2.92 4.81
CA ASP A 58 21.64 -2.96 6.09
C ASP A 58 23.14 -2.70 5.92
N ALA A 59 23.72 -3.20 4.82
CA ALA A 59 25.09 -2.88 4.45
C ALA A 59 25.28 -1.37 4.23
N ARG A 60 24.38 -0.72 3.47
CA ARG A 60 24.42 0.75 3.26
C ARG A 60 24.20 1.51 4.57
N ALA A 61 23.21 1.12 5.37
CA ALA A 61 22.85 1.77 6.63
C ALA A 61 24.00 1.80 7.66
N SER A 62 24.88 0.80 7.64
CA SER A 62 26.03 0.70 8.54
C SER A 62 27.13 1.72 8.25
N THR A 63 27.14 2.33 7.06
CA THR A 63 28.22 3.22 6.59
C THR A 63 27.92 4.70 6.72
N GLN A 64 26.64 5.09 6.85
CA GLN A 64 26.20 6.49 6.90
C GLN A 64 25.59 6.82 8.28
N SER A 65 25.69 8.07 8.73
CA SER A 65 25.19 8.50 10.04
C SER A 65 24.32 9.75 9.94
N ASN A 66 23.23 9.68 9.18
CA ASN A 66 22.35 10.83 8.94
C ASN A 66 21.02 10.73 9.71
N ALA A 67 20.69 9.57 10.28
CA ALA A 67 19.42 9.33 10.98
C ALA A 67 19.26 10.16 12.26
N SER A 68 20.35 10.44 12.98
CA SER A 68 20.33 11.34 14.14
C SER A 68 19.94 12.76 13.72
N ASP A 69 20.50 13.22 12.60
CA ASP A 69 20.31 14.58 12.11
C ASP A 69 18.87 14.79 11.63
N VAL A 70 18.29 13.78 10.98
CA VAL A 70 16.87 13.76 10.61
C VAL A 70 15.97 13.89 11.84
N ARG A 71 16.27 13.14 12.91
CA ARG A 71 15.50 13.23 14.17
C ARG A 71 15.63 14.60 14.82
N THR A 72 16.86 15.10 14.92
CA THR A 72 17.12 16.43 15.45
C THR A 72 16.40 17.50 14.64
N GLU A 73 16.34 17.35 13.32
CA GLU A 73 15.64 18.28 12.46
C GLU A 73 14.11 18.24 12.65
N LEU A 74 13.52 17.04 12.79
CA LEU A 74 12.10 16.88 13.13
C LEU A 74 11.77 17.58 14.46
N ASP A 75 12.60 17.37 15.48
CA ASP A 75 12.42 17.97 16.79
C ASP A 75 12.61 19.50 16.75
N ARG A 76 13.64 19.97 16.02
CA ARG A 76 13.93 21.40 15.83
C ARG A 76 12.78 22.13 15.14
N ARG A 77 12.12 21.49 14.18
CA ARG A 77 10.92 22.02 13.50
C ARG A 77 9.64 21.88 14.33
N GLY A 78 9.68 21.21 15.47
CA GLY A 78 8.52 20.94 16.31
C GLY A 78 7.57 19.87 15.75
N LEU A 79 7.95 19.20 14.65
CA LEU A 79 7.09 18.26 13.93
C LEU A 79 6.75 17.05 14.80
N THR A 80 7.69 16.56 15.61
CA THR A 80 7.47 15.45 16.53
C THR A 80 6.29 15.73 17.48
N ARG A 81 6.31 16.89 18.15
CA ARG A 81 5.25 17.28 19.08
C ARG A 81 3.93 17.52 18.36
N GLU A 82 3.95 18.20 17.21
CA GLU A 82 2.74 18.45 16.41
C GLU A 82 2.09 17.15 15.94
N ILE A 83 2.88 16.16 15.53
CA ILE A 83 2.40 14.83 15.14
C ILE A 83 1.81 14.13 16.37
N GLU A 84 2.52 14.07 17.49
CA GLU A 84 2.01 13.43 18.71
C GLU A 84 0.69 14.07 19.18
N GLU A 85 0.61 15.40 19.21
CA GLU A 85 -0.61 16.14 19.55
C GLU A 85 -1.74 15.85 18.56
N ALA A 86 -1.48 15.96 17.26
CA ALA A 86 -2.48 15.74 16.22
C ALA A 86 -2.98 14.30 16.16
N PHE A 87 -2.12 13.32 16.49
CA PHE A 87 -2.43 11.90 16.40
C PHE A 87 -2.84 11.23 17.71
N SER A 88 -2.64 11.88 18.85
CA SER A 88 -3.14 11.41 20.16
C SER A 88 -4.66 11.13 20.17
N ALA A 89 -5.43 11.88 19.39
CA ALA A 89 -6.87 11.71 19.25
C ALA A 89 -7.29 10.54 18.33
N PHE A 90 -6.38 10.03 17.50
CA PHE A 90 -6.64 8.94 16.55
C PHE A 90 -6.30 7.54 17.12
N GLY A 91 -5.46 7.46 18.15
CA GLY A 91 -4.86 6.21 18.66
C GLY A 91 -5.79 5.22 19.36
N THR A 92 -7.07 5.55 19.58
CA THR A 92 -8.05 4.59 20.13
C THR A 92 -9.24 4.44 19.18
N HIS A 93 -9.40 3.25 18.61
CA HIS A 93 -10.60 2.91 17.85
C HIS A 93 -11.16 1.57 18.33
N THR A 94 -12.48 1.52 18.39
CA THR A 94 -13.22 0.32 18.79
C THR A 94 -13.38 -0.58 17.57
N VAL A 95 -12.69 -1.72 17.56
CA VAL A 95 -12.84 -2.75 16.54
C VAL A 95 -13.78 -3.84 17.05
N GLU A 96 -14.71 -4.29 16.19
CA GLU A 96 -15.39 -5.55 16.42
C GLU A 96 -14.44 -6.71 16.08
N ARG A 97 -14.10 -7.52 17.07
CA ARG A 97 -13.42 -8.80 16.89
C ARG A 97 -14.34 -9.94 17.29
N ARG A 98 -14.11 -11.13 16.73
CA ARG A 98 -14.80 -12.32 17.22
C ARG A 98 -14.19 -12.75 18.54
N GLY A 99 -15.03 -13.21 19.45
CA GLY A 99 -14.62 -13.72 20.74
C GLY A 99 -15.59 -14.77 21.25
N TRP A 100 -15.13 -15.50 22.26
CA TRP A 100 -15.92 -16.45 23.04
C TRP A 100 -17.13 -15.80 23.73
N CYS A 101 -17.07 -14.50 24.01
CA CYS A 101 -18.16 -13.68 24.52
C CYS A 101 -18.19 -12.33 23.81
N GLY A 102 -19.34 -11.65 23.80
CA GLY A 102 -19.47 -10.37 23.12
C GLY A 102 -20.91 -9.88 23.08
N GLU A 103 -21.08 -8.68 22.53
CA GLU A 103 -22.36 -7.95 22.50
C GLU A 103 -23.33 -8.50 21.46
N ARG A 104 -22.81 -9.11 20.39
CA ARG A 104 -23.61 -9.61 19.28
C ARG A 104 -23.20 -11.03 18.89
N LEU A 105 -24.16 -11.88 18.57
CA LEU A 105 -23.87 -13.21 18.03
C LEU A 105 -23.50 -13.11 16.54
N ASP A 106 -22.34 -13.64 16.13
CA ASP A 106 -22.01 -13.85 14.73
C ASP A 106 -22.72 -15.11 14.23
N VAL A 107 -23.90 -14.93 13.63
CA VAL A 107 -24.77 -16.03 13.19
C VAL A 107 -24.05 -16.98 12.23
N ARG A 108 -23.15 -16.49 11.37
CA ARG A 108 -22.38 -17.34 10.45
C ARG A 108 -21.40 -18.23 11.21
N ALA A 109 -20.68 -17.67 12.18
CA ALA A 109 -19.77 -18.44 13.02
C ALA A 109 -20.52 -19.48 13.87
N ALA A 110 -21.67 -19.09 14.45
CA ALA A 110 -22.52 -19.99 15.23
C ALA A 110 -23.07 -21.15 14.39
N VAL A 111 -23.54 -20.87 13.17
CA VAL A 111 -24.01 -21.91 12.23
C VAL A 111 -22.85 -22.85 11.85
N ARG A 112 -21.66 -22.33 11.56
CA ARG A 112 -20.48 -23.16 11.24
C ARG A 112 -20.02 -24.04 12.42
N GLN A 113 -20.04 -23.50 13.63
CA GLN A 113 -19.77 -24.27 14.85
C GLN A 113 -20.80 -25.39 15.01
N ARG A 114 -22.09 -25.09 14.81
CA ARG A 114 -23.17 -26.09 14.91
C ARG A 114 -23.13 -27.14 13.80
N ALA A 115 -22.68 -26.75 12.61
CA ALA A 115 -22.45 -27.64 11.47
C ALA A 115 -21.18 -28.50 11.62
N GLY A 116 -20.49 -28.43 12.76
CA GLY A 116 -19.40 -29.34 13.09
C GLY A 116 -18.01 -28.87 12.69
N THR A 117 -17.81 -27.57 12.41
CA THR A 117 -16.46 -27.02 12.19
C THR A 117 -15.67 -27.11 13.50
N PRO A 118 -14.63 -27.96 13.62
CA PRO A 118 -13.86 -28.05 14.85
C PRO A 118 -13.08 -26.74 15.06
N TYR A 119 -12.93 -26.33 16.32
CA TYR A 119 -12.16 -25.15 16.77
C TYR A 119 -12.79 -23.76 16.55
N GLN A 120 -14.03 -23.64 16.09
CA GLN A 120 -14.71 -22.35 16.02
C GLN A 120 -15.36 -21.99 17.38
N GLN A 121 -14.58 -21.43 18.32
CA GLN A 121 -15.07 -21.02 19.65
C GLN A 121 -15.53 -19.55 19.70
N ASP A 122 -15.04 -18.72 18.78
CA ASP A 122 -15.35 -17.29 18.74
C ASP A 122 -16.61 -17.02 17.91
N VAL A 123 -17.78 -17.23 18.53
CA VAL A 123 -19.10 -17.06 17.90
C VAL A 123 -19.78 -15.73 18.23
N PHE A 124 -19.22 -14.94 19.14
CA PHE A 124 -19.71 -13.60 19.45
C PHE A 124 -18.81 -12.55 18.82
N ARG A 125 -19.35 -11.35 18.61
CA ARG A 125 -18.63 -10.14 18.26
C ARG A 125 -18.50 -9.29 19.51
N GLN A 126 -17.26 -8.97 19.85
CA GLN A 126 -16.90 -8.11 20.97
C GLN A 126 -16.30 -6.83 20.41
N ARG A 127 -16.75 -5.69 20.90
CA ARG A 127 -16.08 -4.42 20.68
C ARG A 127 -14.86 -4.35 21.61
N GLN A 128 -13.68 -4.37 21.03
CA GLN A 128 -12.42 -4.17 21.75
C GLN A 128 -11.84 -2.82 21.34
N GLN A 129 -11.35 -2.03 22.30
CA GLN A 129 -10.48 -0.92 21.98
C GLN A 129 -9.16 -1.51 21.49
N SER A 130 -8.86 -1.34 20.21
CA SER A 130 -7.56 -1.68 19.64
C SER A 130 -6.72 -0.41 19.58
N ASN A 131 -5.50 -0.53 20.10
CA ASN A 131 -4.46 0.49 19.96
C ASN A 131 -3.74 0.39 18.60
N ALA A 132 -3.94 -0.71 17.87
CA ALA A 132 -3.31 -0.95 16.58
C ALA A 132 -4.36 -0.82 15.48
N SER A 133 -4.13 0.11 14.57
CA SER A 133 -4.92 0.25 13.37
C SER A 133 -4.59 -0.90 12.40
N ASP A 134 -5.62 -1.47 11.79
CA ASP A 134 -5.50 -2.56 10.80
C ASP A 134 -5.11 -1.99 9.41
N ARG A 135 -4.21 -1.01 9.42
CA ARG A 135 -3.75 -0.26 8.25
C ARG A 135 -2.25 -0.46 8.03
N THR A 136 -1.87 -0.55 6.76
CA THR A 136 -0.46 -0.45 6.35
C THR A 136 -0.27 0.76 5.44
N VAL A 137 0.73 1.58 5.76
CA VAL A 137 1.16 2.71 4.94
C VAL A 137 2.41 2.31 4.15
N GLY A 138 2.31 2.32 2.82
CA GLY A 138 3.41 2.15 1.89
C GLY A 138 3.93 3.50 1.43
N VAL A 139 5.24 3.69 1.45
CA VAL A 139 5.88 4.95 1.03
C VAL A 139 6.85 4.69 -0.12
N ALA A 140 6.58 5.30 -1.27
CA ALA A 140 7.48 5.37 -2.41
C ALA A 140 8.22 6.72 -2.36
N ILE A 141 9.56 6.70 -2.30
CA ILE A 141 10.37 7.90 -2.09
C ILE A 141 11.25 8.15 -3.30
N ASP A 142 11.11 9.33 -3.88
CA ASP A 142 11.95 9.80 -4.97
C ASP A 142 13.36 10.08 -4.47
N LEU A 143 14.34 9.38 -5.05
CA LEU A 143 15.75 9.52 -4.72
C LEU A 143 16.55 10.24 -5.82
N SER A 144 15.88 10.78 -6.83
CA SER A 144 16.55 11.43 -7.96
C SER A 144 17.29 12.72 -7.55
N ARG A 145 18.26 13.14 -8.37
CA ARG A 145 19.10 14.34 -8.11
C ARG A 145 18.35 15.66 -8.00
N SER A 146 17.10 15.73 -8.46
CA SER A 146 16.29 16.94 -8.30
C SER A 146 15.66 17.05 -6.91
N MET A 147 15.71 15.98 -6.11
CA MET A 147 15.20 15.94 -4.75
C MET A 147 16.26 16.38 -3.73
N ASP A 148 15.82 17.15 -2.73
CA ASP A 148 16.56 17.28 -1.48
C ASP A 148 16.37 15.99 -0.67
N ILE A 149 17.36 15.09 -0.75
CA ILE A 149 17.32 13.78 -0.09
C ILE A 149 17.19 13.91 1.44
N PHE A 150 17.73 14.98 2.03
CA PHE A 150 17.59 15.20 3.47
C PHE A 150 16.15 15.55 3.81
N GLU A 151 15.49 16.42 3.04
CA GLU A 151 14.06 16.70 3.21
C GLU A 151 13.18 15.48 2.97
N ALA A 152 13.51 14.64 1.97
CA ALA A 152 12.80 13.38 1.75
C ALA A 152 12.92 12.44 2.96
N LYS A 153 14.11 12.34 3.58
CA LYS A 153 14.33 11.59 4.82
C LYS A 153 13.54 12.18 6.00
N VAL A 154 13.47 13.50 6.13
CA VAL A 154 12.65 14.19 7.15
C VAL A 154 11.17 13.87 6.96
N ALA A 155 10.67 13.89 5.73
CA ALA A 155 9.28 13.53 5.43
C ALA A 155 8.98 12.06 5.77
N LEU A 156 9.86 11.12 5.40
CA LEU A 156 9.71 9.72 5.81
C LEU A 156 9.78 9.56 7.34
N GLY A 157 10.68 10.27 8.03
CA GLY A 157 10.78 10.25 9.48
C GLY A 157 9.54 10.81 10.18
N ALA A 158 8.91 11.85 9.62
CA ALA A 158 7.63 12.38 10.10
C ALA A 158 6.50 11.35 9.92
N LEU A 159 6.41 10.73 8.74
CA LEU A 159 5.47 9.64 8.47
C LEU A 159 5.65 8.47 9.45
N PHE A 160 6.90 8.07 9.68
CA PHE A 160 7.25 7.01 10.61
C PHE A 160 6.69 7.31 12.01
N ARG A 161 6.97 8.52 12.53
CA ARG A 161 6.41 8.97 13.81
C ARG A 161 4.90 8.94 13.84
N ALA A 162 4.23 9.45 12.81
CA ALA A 162 2.77 9.42 12.72
C ALA A 162 2.23 7.98 12.78
N THR A 163 2.80 7.06 12.00
CA THR A 163 2.39 5.65 12.04
C THR A 163 2.64 4.98 13.38
N SER A 164 3.76 5.28 14.05
CA SER A 164 4.04 4.75 15.39
C SER A 164 3.06 5.24 16.44
N VAL A 165 2.61 6.50 16.38
CA VAL A 165 1.62 7.05 17.33
C VAL A 165 0.24 6.41 17.13
N ILE A 166 -0.16 6.14 15.87
CA ILE A 166 -1.45 5.53 15.54
C ILE A 166 -1.45 4.00 15.74
N GLY A 167 -0.28 3.37 15.67
CA GLY A 167 -0.15 1.91 15.62
C GLY A 167 -0.40 1.34 14.22
N ASP A 168 -0.10 2.11 13.16
CA ASP A 168 -0.11 1.65 11.76
C ASP A 168 1.18 0.90 11.43
N ASN A 169 1.11 -0.05 10.50
CA ASN A 169 2.30 -0.64 9.91
C ASN A 169 2.86 0.27 8.80
N MET A 170 4.16 0.17 8.54
CA MET A 170 4.81 0.90 7.44
C MET A 170 5.68 -0.02 6.58
N VAL A 171 5.58 0.15 5.26
CA VAL A 171 6.56 -0.34 4.29
C VAL A 171 7.10 0.84 3.49
N ALA A 172 8.36 0.81 3.10
CA ALA A 172 8.95 1.91 2.37
C ALA A 172 10.02 1.43 1.39
N SER A 173 10.01 2.00 0.19
CA SER A 173 11.07 1.82 -0.80
C SER A 173 11.38 3.16 -1.46
N GLY A 174 12.66 3.38 -1.75
CA GLY A 174 13.06 4.43 -2.66
C GLY A 174 12.84 4.02 -4.11
N PHE A 175 12.97 4.98 -5.03
CA PHE A 175 13.08 4.73 -6.45
C PHE A 175 14.04 5.74 -7.09
N GLY A 176 14.81 5.26 -8.07
CA GLY A 176 15.75 6.04 -8.84
C GLY A 176 16.39 5.19 -9.94
N THR A 177 17.32 5.77 -10.68
CA THR A 177 18.19 4.97 -11.56
C THR A 177 19.63 5.02 -11.10
N ASP A 178 20.36 3.97 -11.44
CA ASP A 178 21.81 3.88 -11.29
C ASP A 178 22.47 4.05 -12.66
N ARG A 179 23.00 5.25 -12.94
CA ARG A 179 23.68 5.54 -14.21
C ARG A 179 25.02 4.82 -14.32
N GLU A 180 25.68 4.51 -13.22
CA GLU A 180 26.94 3.74 -13.24
C GLU A 180 26.70 2.32 -13.73
N ASN A 181 25.52 1.76 -13.43
CA ASN A 181 25.09 0.43 -13.86
C ASN A 181 24.12 0.45 -15.06
N GLY A 182 24.38 1.33 -16.03
CA GLY A 182 23.66 1.32 -17.31
C GLY A 182 22.26 1.95 -17.27
N ASN A 183 22.06 2.90 -16.36
CA ASN A 183 20.77 3.55 -16.09
C ASN A 183 19.68 2.56 -15.66
N ARG A 184 20.08 1.55 -14.88
CA ARG A 184 19.17 0.53 -14.37
C ARG A 184 18.21 1.17 -13.35
N ILE A 185 16.92 0.85 -13.46
CA ILE A 185 15.94 1.22 -12.45
C ILE A 185 16.23 0.47 -11.15
N GLU A 186 16.34 1.19 -10.05
CA GLU A 186 16.49 0.65 -8.70
C GLU A 186 15.32 1.06 -7.82
N THR A 187 14.85 0.11 -7.01
CA THR A 187 13.89 0.34 -5.93
C THR A 187 14.50 -0.09 -4.59
N PRO A 188 15.43 0.72 -4.03
CA PRO A 188 16.11 0.34 -2.80
C PRO A 188 15.13 0.28 -1.64
N LEU A 189 15.03 -0.90 -1.03
CA LEU A 189 14.16 -1.15 0.10
C LEU A 189 14.62 -0.34 1.32
N VAL A 190 13.68 0.34 1.98
CA VAL A 190 13.92 1.01 3.26
C VAL A 190 13.33 0.20 4.39
N THR A 191 12.09 -0.28 4.25
CA THR A 191 11.42 -1.13 5.25
C THR A 191 10.53 -2.13 4.54
N ALA A 192 10.80 -3.41 4.76
CA ALA A 192 10.01 -4.49 4.19
C ALA A 192 8.73 -4.77 4.98
N PRO A 193 7.82 -5.55 4.39
CA PRO A 193 6.56 -5.89 5.01
C PRO A 193 6.72 -6.45 6.43
N ASN A 194 7.58 -7.44 6.64
CA ASN A 194 7.64 -8.15 7.92
C ASN A 194 8.70 -7.58 8.88
N GLU A 195 8.89 -6.27 8.91
CA GLU A 195 9.73 -5.59 9.89
C GLU A 195 9.16 -4.21 10.25
N GLU A 196 9.60 -3.66 11.37
CA GLU A 196 9.31 -2.28 11.72
C GLU A 196 10.39 -1.36 11.13
N LEU A 197 9.99 -0.19 10.63
CA LEU A 197 10.94 0.85 10.23
C LEU A 197 11.77 1.27 11.45
N GLN A 198 13.08 1.29 11.30
CA GLN A 198 14.01 1.79 12.31
C GLN A 198 14.68 3.06 11.81
N TRP A 199 15.01 3.97 12.72
CA TRP A 199 15.67 5.23 12.35
C TRP A 199 16.92 5.04 11.50
N HIS A 200 17.74 4.02 11.83
CA HIS A 200 18.96 3.73 11.07
C HIS A 200 18.69 3.23 9.64
N HIS A 201 17.49 2.75 9.30
CA HIS A 201 17.15 2.43 7.91
C HIS A 201 17.24 3.67 7.00
N LEU A 202 17.01 4.87 7.53
CA LEU A 202 17.16 6.13 6.79
C LEU A 202 18.60 6.39 6.33
N ASN A 203 19.59 5.74 6.97
CA ASN A 203 21.00 5.81 6.55
C ASN A 203 21.26 5.05 5.24
N ALA A 204 20.38 4.12 4.84
CA ALA A 204 20.54 3.39 3.59
C ALA A 204 20.09 4.18 2.35
N ILE A 205 19.35 5.27 2.55
CA ILE A 205 18.84 6.13 1.49
C ILE A 205 19.97 7.06 1.01
N SER A 206 20.25 7.03 -0.29
CA SER A 206 21.22 7.88 -0.97
C SER A 206 20.62 8.46 -2.24
N GLU A 207 21.22 9.55 -2.73
CA GLU A 207 20.90 10.15 -4.03
C GLU A 207 21.11 9.14 -5.17
N MET A 208 20.25 9.23 -6.18
CA MET A 208 20.19 8.43 -7.41
C MET A 208 19.92 9.36 -8.60
N ASP A 209 19.97 8.85 -9.84
CA ASP A 209 20.08 9.70 -11.01
C ASP A 209 18.76 10.28 -11.54
N ASP A 210 17.90 9.41 -12.07
CA ASP A 210 16.65 9.76 -12.75
C ASP A 210 15.42 9.27 -11.97
N THR A 211 14.22 9.60 -12.44
CA THR A 211 12.96 9.54 -11.69
C THR A 211 11.97 8.53 -12.31
N PRO A 212 12.11 7.21 -12.04
CA PRO A 212 11.19 6.15 -12.49
C PRO A 212 9.97 6.02 -11.56
N THR A 213 9.15 7.06 -11.46
CA THR A 213 8.02 7.11 -10.52
C THR A 213 7.04 5.95 -10.68
N ALA A 214 6.78 5.49 -11.92
CA ALA A 214 5.89 4.36 -12.18
C ALA A 214 6.39 3.07 -11.50
N SER A 215 7.68 2.76 -11.63
CA SER A 215 8.32 1.60 -11.01
C SER A 215 8.33 1.70 -9.48
N GLY A 216 8.53 2.90 -8.93
CA GLY A 216 8.44 3.13 -7.49
C GLY A 216 7.04 2.88 -6.92
N ILE A 217 6.00 3.30 -7.63
CA ILE A 217 4.59 3.04 -7.25
C ILE A 217 4.27 1.55 -7.34
N GLU A 218 4.69 0.89 -8.42
CA GLU A 218 4.52 -0.55 -8.61
C GLU A 218 5.18 -1.35 -7.48
N ASP A 219 6.46 -1.09 -7.19
CA ASP A 219 7.19 -1.81 -6.14
C ASP A 219 6.52 -1.68 -4.77
N VAL A 220 6.15 -0.47 -4.36
CA VAL A 220 5.50 -0.26 -3.06
C VAL A 220 4.09 -0.85 -3.01
N ARG A 221 3.35 -0.85 -4.12
CA ARG A 221 2.07 -1.56 -4.21
C ARG A 221 2.27 -3.05 -3.97
N ASP A 222 3.29 -3.66 -4.57
CA ASP A 222 3.56 -5.09 -4.39
C ASP A 222 4.03 -5.40 -2.96
N LEU A 223 4.81 -4.52 -2.34
CA LEU A 223 5.13 -4.61 -0.90
C LEU A 223 3.87 -4.53 -0.02
N LEU A 224 2.91 -3.68 -0.37
CA LEU A 224 1.63 -3.53 0.34
C LEU A 224 0.73 -4.77 0.23
N GLN A 225 0.77 -5.50 -0.89
CA GLN A 225 0.00 -6.73 -1.08
C GLN A 225 0.44 -7.87 -0.14
N ASN A 226 1.70 -7.85 0.30
CA ASN A 226 2.26 -8.82 1.24
C ASN A 226 1.76 -8.65 2.70
N LYS A 227 0.80 -7.75 2.94
CA LYS A 227 0.17 -7.52 4.25
C LYS A 227 -1.33 -7.79 4.25
N ASN A 228 -1.76 -8.56 5.25
CA ASN A 228 -3.17 -8.78 5.60
C ASN A 228 -3.78 -7.57 6.34
N SER A 229 -3.56 -6.36 5.84
CA SER A 229 -4.22 -5.16 6.39
C SER A 229 -5.55 -4.91 5.71
N ARG A 230 -6.56 -4.51 6.50
CA ARG A 230 -7.88 -4.11 5.98
C ARG A 230 -7.81 -2.84 5.15
N GLU A 231 -6.91 -1.93 5.54
CA GLU A 231 -6.75 -0.64 4.89
C GLU A 231 -5.30 -0.46 4.44
N ARG A 232 -5.11 0.12 3.27
CA ARG A 232 -3.78 0.40 2.72
C ARG A 232 -3.72 1.83 2.21
N ILE A 233 -2.60 2.48 2.44
CA ILE A 233 -2.33 3.81 1.89
C ILE A 233 -0.99 3.75 1.19
N LEU A 234 -0.91 4.20 -0.06
CA LEU A 234 0.32 4.41 -0.79
C LEU A 234 0.60 5.92 -0.87
N ILE A 235 1.70 6.34 -0.27
CA ILE A 235 2.19 7.71 -0.29
C ILE A 235 3.39 7.79 -1.22
N VAL A 236 3.40 8.76 -2.13
CA VAL A 236 4.53 9.01 -3.03
C VAL A 236 5.16 10.35 -2.67
N ILE A 237 6.40 10.36 -2.21
CA ILE A 237 7.18 11.59 -1.95
C ILE A 237 8.00 11.89 -3.20
N THR A 238 7.78 13.03 -3.86
CA THR A 238 8.45 13.40 -5.12
C THR A 238 8.32 14.91 -5.39
N ASP A 239 9.16 15.46 -6.26
CA ASP A 239 9.00 16.82 -6.81
C ASP A 239 8.05 16.87 -8.02
N GLY A 240 7.58 15.71 -8.49
CA GLY A 240 6.66 15.60 -9.62
C GLY A 240 7.31 15.64 -11.00
N LYS A 241 8.60 15.33 -11.13
CA LYS A 241 9.33 15.34 -12.41
C LYS A 241 9.71 13.92 -12.91
N PRO A 242 8.75 12.98 -13.11
CA PRO A 242 9.08 11.67 -13.68
C PRO A 242 9.68 11.82 -15.07
N ASN A 243 10.75 11.07 -15.35
CA ASN A 243 11.43 11.12 -16.64
C ASN A 243 11.79 9.74 -17.19
N ILE A 244 11.64 8.66 -16.41
CA ILE A 244 11.89 7.28 -16.85
C ILE A 244 10.56 6.51 -16.94
N PRO A 245 10.16 6.03 -18.13
CA PRO A 245 8.98 5.17 -18.32
C PRO A 245 9.15 3.80 -17.68
N LEU A 246 8.04 3.10 -17.47
CA LEU A 246 8.03 1.77 -16.84
C LEU A 246 8.75 0.71 -17.70
N ASN A 247 8.70 0.86 -19.02
CA ASN A 247 9.21 -0.12 -19.99
C ASN A 247 10.64 0.16 -20.49
N GLY A 248 11.35 1.14 -19.93
CA GLY A 248 12.62 1.56 -20.52
C GLY A 248 13.58 2.28 -19.58
N THR A 249 14.83 2.32 -20.00
CA THR A 249 15.91 3.11 -19.37
C THR A 249 16.19 4.40 -20.14
N THR A 250 15.39 4.71 -21.17
CA THR A 250 15.53 5.92 -21.98
C THR A 250 14.59 7.00 -21.43
N PRO A 251 15.11 8.20 -21.12
CA PRO A 251 14.27 9.27 -20.61
C PRO A 251 13.19 9.71 -21.60
N ASN A 252 11.92 9.62 -21.19
CA ASN A 252 10.78 10.23 -21.86
C ASN A 252 9.77 10.69 -20.80
N ARG A 253 9.64 12.02 -20.65
CA ARG A 253 8.76 12.63 -19.66
C ARG A 253 7.28 12.32 -19.91
N GLU A 254 6.82 12.33 -21.15
CA GLU A 254 5.40 12.15 -21.45
C GLU A 254 4.93 10.72 -21.15
N ASP A 255 5.74 9.74 -21.56
CA ASP A 255 5.50 8.34 -21.27
C ASP A 255 5.61 8.07 -19.77
N ALA A 256 6.64 8.61 -19.10
CA ALA A 256 6.82 8.44 -17.65
C ALA A 256 5.65 8.99 -16.82
N VAL A 257 5.10 10.15 -17.21
CA VAL A 257 3.89 10.71 -16.57
C VAL A 257 2.67 9.82 -16.83
N THR A 258 2.55 9.29 -18.05
CA THR A 258 1.43 8.43 -18.44
C THR A 258 1.46 7.10 -17.68
N ASP A 259 2.64 6.48 -17.57
CA ASP A 259 2.85 5.25 -16.83
C ASP A 259 2.61 5.46 -15.33
N ALA A 260 3.15 6.52 -14.72
CA ALA A 260 2.93 6.81 -13.31
C ALA A 260 1.45 7.02 -13.01
N LYS A 261 0.72 7.73 -13.89
CA LYS A 261 -0.73 7.90 -13.78
C LYS A 261 -1.48 6.57 -13.85
N GLU A 262 -1.06 5.66 -14.73
CA GLU A 262 -1.69 4.33 -14.81
C GLU A 262 -1.39 3.49 -13.58
N GLN A 263 -0.17 3.54 -13.03
CA GLN A 263 0.17 2.85 -11.77
C GLN A 263 -0.63 3.39 -10.57
N VAL A 264 -0.89 4.72 -10.52
CA VAL A 264 -1.82 5.31 -9.53
C VAL A 264 -3.23 4.76 -9.69
N ARG A 265 -3.73 4.62 -10.93
CA ARG A 265 -5.06 4.06 -11.20
C ARG A 265 -5.14 2.59 -10.82
N GLU A 266 -4.14 1.80 -11.22
CA GLU A 266 -3.96 0.38 -10.89
C GLU A 266 -4.04 0.17 -9.38
N ALA A 267 -3.25 0.92 -8.60
CA ALA A 267 -3.26 0.85 -7.15
C ALA A 267 -4.65 1.17 -6.57
N ARG A 268 -5.35 2.19 -7.09
CA ARG A 268 -6.70 2.56 -6.63
C ARG A 268 -7.81 1.57 -7.01
N ARG A 269 -7.57 0.63 -7.95
CA ARG A 269 -8.63 -0.29 -8.43
C ARG A 269 -9.19 -1.19 -7.33
N HIS A 270 -8.39 -1.52 -6.32
CA HIS A 270 -8.80 -2.46 -5.27
C HIS A 270 -9.67 -1.85 -4.15
N HIS A 271 -10.02 -0.56 -4.23
CA HIS A 271 -10.81 0.23 -3.25
C HIS A 271 -10.25 0.28 -1.81
N ASP A 272 -9.32 -0.60 -1.45
CA ASP A 272 -8.66 -0.69 -0.16
C ASP A 272 -7.32 0.06 -0.12
N VAL A 273 -6.82 0.54 -1.26
CA VAL A 273 -5.60 1.35 -1.37
C VAL A 273 -5.92 2.79 -1.75
N ALA A 274 -5.72 3.71 -0.81
CA ALA A 274 -5.67 5.14 -1.12
C ALA A 274 -4.29 5.51 -1.66
N VAL A 275 -4.21 6.37 -2.69
CA VAL A 275 -2.92 6.82 -3.27
C VAL A 275 -2.80 8.33 -3.23
N ILE A 276 -1.73 8.84 -2.63
CA ILE A 276 -1.53 10.27 -2.38
C ILE A 276 -0.09 10.68 -2.71
N GLY A 277 0.07 11.69 -3.56
CA GLY A 277 1.35 12.34 -3.80
C GLY A 277 1.65 13.42 -2.77
N ILE A 278 2.90 13.53 -2.34
CA ILE A 278 3.41 14.63 -1.51
C ILE A 278 4.53 15.30 -2.30
N GLY A 279 4.21 16.50 -2.81
CA GLY A 279 5.16 17.38 -3.47
C GLY A 279 6.12 17.97 -2.43
N ILE A 280 7.42 17.68 -2.51
CA ILE A 280 8.46 18.25 -1.64
C ILE A 280 9.61 18.77 -2.51
N GLY A 281 10.23 19.87 -2.07
CA GLY A 281 11.40 20.46 -2.72
C GLY A 281 11.15 21.90 -3.14
N ASP A 282 12.21 22.55 -3.62
CA ASP A 282 12.15 23.96 -4.03
C ASP A 282 11.47 24.15 -5.39
N GLU A 283 11.56 23.15 -6.28
CA GLU A 283 11.05 23.21 -7.64
C GLU A 283 10.01 22.11 -7.94
N ILE A 284 8.86 22.16 -7.26
CA ILE A 284 7.79 21.17 -7.46
C ILE A 284 7.03 21.44 -8.77
N ASP A 285 6.85 20.41 -9.61
CA ASP A 285 5.95 20.46 -10.77
C ASP A 285 4.53 20.04 -10.38
N GLU A 286 3.78 21.01 -9.82
CA GLU A 286 2.38 20.81 -9.45
C GLU A 286 1.50 20.38 -10.63
N GLY A 287 1.80 20.87 -11.85
CA GLY A 287 1.06 20.51 -13.05
C GLY A 287 1.14 19.02 -13.34
N THR A 288 2.33 18.44 -13.18
CA THR A 288 2.56 17.01 -13.37
C THR A 288 2.05 16.18 -12.19
N LEU A 289 2.20 16.63 -10.94
CA LEU A 289 1.55 16.00 -9.79
C LEU A 289 0.04 15.88 -9.97
N ARG A 290 -0.62 16.95 -10.43
CA ARG A 290 -2.06 16.95 -10.74
C ARG A 290 -2.41 15.96 -11.85
N LYS A 291 -1.57 15.81 -12.89
CA LYS A 291 -1.79 14.84 -13.98
C LYS A 291 -1.70 13.39 -13.48
N MET A 292 -0.73 13.09 -12.62
CA MET A 292 -0.49 11.75 -12.07
C MET A 292 -1.55 11.36 -11.03
N PHE A 293 -1.76 12.21 -10.03
CA PHE A 293 -2.57 11.85 -8.86
C PHE A 293 -4.01 12.35 -8.93
N GLY A 294 -4.32 13.33 -9.79
CA GLY A 294 -5.60 14.01 -9.87
C GLY A 294 -5.70 15.24 -8.94
N GLN A 295 -6.74 16.05 -9.12
CA GLN A 295 -6.91 17.36 -8.46
C GLN A 295 -6.85 17.33 -6.92
N ARG A 296 -7.29 16.21 -6.31
CA ARG A 296 -7.32 16.01 -4.85
C ARG A 296 -6.42 14.86 -4.41
N GLY A 297 -5.57 14.36 -5.31
CA GLY A 297 -4.73 13.20 -5.07
C GLY A 297 -3.31 13.55 -4.62
N TYR A 298 -2.99 14.82 -4.43
CA TYR A 298 -1.69 15.24 -3.94
C TYR A 298 -1.82 16.40 -2.94
N ALA A 299 -0.78 16.58 -2.15
CA ALA A 299 -0.56 17.74 -1.30
C ALA A 299 0.82 18.33 -1.59
N LEU A 300 0.94 19.65 -1.52
CA LEU A 300 2.23 20.34 -1.58
C LEU A 300 2.70 20.60 -0.14
N ALA A 301 3.89 20.13 0.17
CA ALA A 301 4.54 20.34 1.44
C ALA A 301 5.82 21.17 1.24
N ASP A 302 5.96 22.20 2.05
CA ASP A 302 7.20 22.95 2.23
C ASP A 302 7.81 22.64 3.60
N ARG A 303 9.01 23.15 3.85
CA ARG A 303 9.73 22.94 5.12
C ARG A 303 8.92 23.35 6.36
N SER A 304 8.01 24.30 6.23
CA SER A 304 7.23 24.89 7.33
C SER A 304 5.87 24.23 7.56
N ASN A 305 5.32 23.52 6.57
CA ASN A 305 3.96 22.99 6.62
C ASN A 305 3.87 21.46 6.47
N LEU A 306 5.02 20.77 6.35
CA LEU A 306 5.08 19.32 6.14
C LEU A 306 4.26 18.52 7.16
N SER A 307 4.40 18.77 8.48
CA SER A 307 3.59 18.11 9.53
C SER A 307 2.10 18.29 9.29
N LYS A 308 1.68 19.53 9.11
CA LYS A 308 0.27 19.89 8.89
C LYS A 308 -0.29 19.18 7.66
N ARG A 309 0.46 19.16 6.56
CA ARG A 309 0.05 18.47 5.33
C ARG A 309 -0.04 16.96 5.50
N LEU A 310 0.92 16.36 6.21
CA LEU A 310 0.88 14.94 6.56
C LEU A 310 -0.34 14.61 7.42
N VAL A 311 -0.64 15.44 8.43
CA VAL A 311 -1.84 15.30 9.27
C VAL A 311 -3.11 15.41 8.43
N ASP A 312 -3.22 16.43 7.57
CA ASP A 312 -4.39 16.63 6.70
C ASP A 312 -4.63 15.42 5.78
N VAL A 313 -3.54 14.91 5.20
CA VAL A 313 -3.54 13.72 4.34
C VAL A 313 -4.03 12.49 5.10
N TYR A 314 -3.47 12.22 6.29
CA TYR A 314 -3.88 11.09 7.11
C TYR A 314 -5.33 11.20 7.59
N ARG A 315 -5.74 12.38 8.06
CA ARG A 315 -7.10 12.63 8.54
C ARG A 315 -8.12 12.40 7.43
N GLY A 316 -7.88 12.93 6.23
CA GLY A 316 -8.77 12.72 5.08
C GLY A 316 -8.96 11.24 4.73
N GLN A 317 -7.92 10.42 4.91
CA GLN A 317 -8.04 8.97 4.68
C GLN A 317 -8.80 8.26 5.81
N ILE A 318 -8.55 8.58 7.07
CA ILE A 318 -9.33 8.04 8.19
C ILE A 318 -10.82 8.35 8.03
N GLU A 319 -11.18 9.57 7.63
CA GLU A 319 -12.56 9.97 7.42
C GLU A 319 -13.21 9.24 6.23
N THR A 320 -12.48 9.05 5.15
CA THR A 320 -12.98 8.35 3.94
C THR A 320 -13.24 6.87 4.20
N THR A 321 -12.38 6.19 4.97
CA THR A 321 -12.61 4.79 5.28
C THR A 321 -13.80 4.58 6.23
N ARG A 322 -14.03 5.50 7.17
CA ARG A 322 -15.20 5.43 8.08
C ARG A 322 -16.54 5.51 7.32
N HIS A 323 -16.64 6.33 6.28
CA HIS A 323 -17.88 6.47 5.50
C HIS A 323 -18.14 5.29 4.54
N SER A 324 -17.12 4.51 4.20
CA SER A 324 -17.26 3.37 3.28
C SER A 324 -17.69 2.07 3.99
N GLY A 325 -17.66 2.04 5.32
CA GLY A 325 -18.07 0.89 6.14
C GLY A 325 -19.55 0.86 6.58
N ASP A 326 -20.32 1.91 6.28
CA ASP A 326 -21.72 2.09 6.69
C ASP A 326 -22.75 1.73 5.58
N ILE A 327 -22.35 0.95 4.56
CA ILE A 327 -23.23 0.47 3.47
C ILE A 327 -23.36 -1.06 3.53
#